data_AF-A0A671VQB1-F1
#
_entry.id   AF-A0A671VQB1-F1
#
_cell.length_a   1.000
_cell.length_b   1.000
_cell.length_c   1.000
_cell.angle_alpha   90.00
_cell.angle_beta   90.00
_cell.angle_gamma   90.00
#
_symmetry.space_group_name_H-M   'P 1'
#
loop_
_entity.id
_entity.type
_entity.pdbx_description
1 polymer ?
#
loop_
_entity_poly.entity_id
_entity_poly.type
_entity_poly.pdbx_seq_one_letter_code
_entity_poly.pdbx_strand_id
1 'polypeptide(L)'
;MWPLVAVIGFMLCLDPSFQQFPRPCATREALRTKECCPPWEGDGSACGAISGRGFCQDVEVPDLPDGPQYPFSGLDDREKWPLVFYNRTCRCAGNFMGFNCQDCKFGYFGANCNERRESLRRNVFHLSRAERIRLMSYLNLAKQTVSRDYVVATGTYQEMENGSNPMFADVSTYDVFVWMHYYVSREALLGGPGNVWTDVDFAHWAPAFLPWHRVYLLHWEHEIRKLTGDMSFTIPYWDWRDAQGCDVCTDDLMGERSPQDPSLLSPGSVFSSWRVLCSRADDYSGRGVLCDAQHEGPLTRNPGNHNRDVVERLPTSAEVEFTLSLADYDTGAMDRSANMSFRNTLEGFGDPQTGLGSSSRMGMHAALHVYMNGSMSSVQGSANDPIFLLHHAFVDSIYEEWLRRHRPSAAQYPESNAPIGHNREYHMVPFLPLIRNREYFISSKDLGYEYSYLLGASKLCFGGAFIFFVDMNYCFVLRIKKTPKELLVSFSRPEAGRIPTSLPGGAAGCVALVAACRALWGDYNTGRSRCLPNCKTPIPRVALAAGGEVEKRIRSPGKTATYQEQRRRGNQAPELPNDNMNTQPDL
;
A
#
# COMPACT_ATOMS: atom_id res chain seq x y z
N MET A 1 -20.67 55.57 51.82
CA MET A 1 -21.41 54.30 51.99
C MET A 1 -21.24 53.48 50.73
N TRP A 2 -21.00 52.18 50.86
CA TRP A 2 -21.11 51.18 49.78
C TRP A 2 -20.04 51.28 48.64
N PRO A 3 -19.69 50.16 47.98
CA PRO A 3 -18.30 49.72 48.14
C PRO A 3 -17.50 49.50 46.84
N LEU A 4 -16.18 49.30 47.03
CA LEU A 4 -15.28 48.71 46.03
C LEU A 4 -15.69 47.28 45.68
N VAL A 5 -15.79 46.99 44.38
CA VAL A 5 -15.87 45.62 43.84
C VAL A 5 -14.60 45.39 43.02
N ALA A 6 -13.68 44.58 43.54
CA ALA A 6 -12.48 44.17 42.83
C ALA A 6 -12.80 42.99 41.92
N VAL A 7 -12.87 43.23 40.60
CA VAL A 7 -13.00 42.15 39.60
C VAL A 7 -11.63 41.55 39.35
N ILE A 8 -11.33 40.43 40.02
CA ILE A 8 -10.12 39.64 39.76
C ILE A 8 -10.34 38.87 38.46
N GLY A 9 -9.83 39.40 37.35
CA GLY A 9 -9.81 38.71 36.07
C GLY A 9 -8.80 37.56 36.10
N PHE A 10 -9.27 36.32 36.19
CA PHE A 10 -8.44 35.14 36.00
C PHE A 10 -8.04 35.03 34.52
N MET A 11 -6.81 35.42 34.19
CA MET A 11 -6.21 35.04 32.91
C MET A 11 -5.90 33.54 32.94
N LEU A 12 -6.74 32.74 32.30
CA LEU A 12 -6.38 31.38 31.90
C LEU A 12 -5.51 31.45 30.65
N CYS A 13 -4.23 31.80 30.84
CA CYS A 13 -3.19 31.60 29.84
C CYS A 13 -2.89 30.09 29.73
N LEU A 14 -3.72 29.39 28.96
CA LEU A 14 -3.44 28.05 28.47
C LEU A 14 -3.02 28.19 27.01
N ASP A 15 -1.72 28.37 26.77
CA ASP A 15 -1.12 28.28 25.43
C ASP A 15 -1.17 26.81 24.96
N PRO A 16 -1.89 26.47 23.88
CA PRO A 16 -2.05 25.08 23.43
C PRO A 16 -1.06 24.73 22.30
N SER A 17 -0.29 23.64 22.40
CA SER A 17 0.69 23.20 21.38
C SER A 17 0.56 21.72 20.99
N PHE A 18 0.63 21.42 19.67
CA PHE A 18 -0.03 20.25 19.02
C PHE A 18 0.72 19.77 17.69
N GLN A 19 0.42 18.91 16.65
CA GLN A 19 -0.45 17.69 16.34
C GLN A 19 0.05 16.57 15.25
N GLN A 20 0.59 15.27 15.20
CA GLN A 20 1.38 14.01 15.72
C GLN A 20 1.40 13.14 17.05
N PHE A 21 2.42 13.18 17.91
CA PHE A 21 2.54 12.48 19.21
C PHE A 21 1.30 12.62 20.12
N PRO A 22 0.70 11.59 20.73
CA PRO A 22 -0.60 11.72 21.42
C PRO A 22 -0.80 12.98 22.31
N ARG A 23 -1.92 13.73 22.17
CA ARG A 23 -2.14 15.06 22.80
C ARG A 23 -1.64 15.18 24.26
N PRO A 24 -1.91 14.25 25.18
CA PRO A 24 -1.47 14.37 26.57
C PRO A 24 0.03 14.06 26.78
N CYS A 25 0.68 13.34 25.85
CA CYS A 25 2.09 12.96 25.91
C CYS A 25 3.04 14.06 25.42
N ALA A 26 2.55 15.00 24.61
CA ALA A 26 3.34 16.11 24.06
C ALA A 26 3.61 17.24 25.07
N THR A 27 3.76 16.90 26.34
CA THR A 27 3.95 17.86 27.44
C THR A 27 5.37 17.79 27.96
N ARG A 28 5.84 18.91 28.55
CA ARG A 28 7.13 18.99 29.24
C ARG A 28 7.27 17.97 30.36
N GLU A 29 6.16 17.54 30.95
CA GLU A 29 6.14 16.50 31.98
C GLU A 29 6.38 15.12 31.36
N ALA A 30 5.53 14.70 30.41
CA ALA A 30 5.61 13.39 29.77
C ALA A 30 6.92 13.15 28.98
N LEU A 31 7.49 14.18 28.35
CA LEU A 31 8.81 14.08 27.73
C LEU A 31 9.94 13.94 28.75
N ARG A 32 9.89 14.67 29.88
CA ARG A 32 10.94 14.60 30.92
C ARG A 32 10.84 13.36 31.81
N THR A 33 9.66 12.77 31.98
CA THR A 33 9.48 11.44 32.59
C THR A 33 9.74 10.30 31.60
N LYS A 34 9.75 10.61 30.30
CA LYS A 34 9.76 9.63 29.20
C LYS A 34 8.61 8.62 29.29
N GLU A 35 7.43 9.06 29.72
CA GLU A 35 6.22 8.22 29.84
C GLU A 35 5.03 8.80 29.05
N CYS A 36 4.59 8.06 28.02
CA CYS A 36 3.36 8.30 27.29
C CYS A 36 2.30 7.26 27.68
N CYS A 37 1.77 7.41 28.89
CA CYS A 37 0.71 6.54 29.44
C CYS A 37 -0.58 7.31 29.82
N PRO A 38 -1.23 7.99 28.85
CA PRO A 38 -2.38 8.85 29.11
C PRO A 38 -3.57 8.11 29.73
N PRO A 39 -4.39 8.79 30.55
CA PRO A 39 -5.62 8.24 31.08
C PRO A 39 -6.64 7.98 29.97
N TRP A 40 -7.45 6.93 30.15
CA TRP A 40 -8.65 6.72 29.34
C TRP A 40 -9.85 7.40 29.98
N GLU A 41 -10.61 8.20 29.22
CA GLU A 41 -11.74 8.98 29.75
C GLU A 41 -12.84 8.12 30.40
N GLY A 42 -12.97 6.84 30.01
CA GLY A 42 -14.01 5.95 30.51
C GLY A 42 -13.82 5.46 31.95
N ASP A 43 -12.60 5.49 32.51
CA ASP A 43 -12.34 5.14 33.91
C ASP A 43 -11.30 6.04 34.63
N GLY A 44 -10.71 7.01 33.92
CA GLY A 44 -9.72 7.94 34.44
C GLY A 44 -8.33 7.34 34.70
N SER A 45 -8.11 6.06 34.42
CA SER A 45 -6.85 5.37 34.68
C SER A 45 -5.93 5.33 33.46
N ALA A 46 -4.62 5.40 33.69
CA ALA A 46 -3.60 5.25 32.66
C ALA A 46 -3.85 3.99 31.83
N CYS A 47 -3.96 4.16 30.51
CA CYS A 47 -4.22 3.06 29.55
C CYS A 47 -5.53 2.28 29.75
N GLY A 48 -6.49 2.79 30.54
CA GLY A 48 -7.73 2.07 30.87
C GLY A 48 -7.50 0.82 31.72
N ALA A 49 -6.51 0.86 32.62
CA ALA A 49 -6.09 -0.25 33.47
C ALA A 49 -7.16 -0.73 34.46
N ILE A 50 -8.01 0.17 34.99
CA ILE A 50 -9.13 -0.21 35.88
C ILE A 50 -10.15 -1.08 35.15
N SER A 51 -10.43 -0.76 33.88
CA SER A 51 -11.31 -1.54 33.00
C SER A 51 -10.59 -2.67 32.25
N GLY A 52 -9.30 -2.91 32.55
CA GLY A 52 -8.50 -3.96 31.92
C GLY A 52 -8.23 -3.78 30.42
N ARG A 53 -8.34 -2.55 29.89
CA ARG A 53 -8.17 -2.27 28.45
C ARG A 53 -6.70 -2.19 28.03
N GLY A 54 -5.81 -1.86 28.97
CA GLY A 54 -4.37 -1.82 28.77
C GLY A 54 -3.63 -1.42 30.04
N PHE A 55 -2.30 -1.41 29.98
CA PHE A 55 -1.44 -1.06 31.11
C PHE A 55 -0.24 -0.24 30.65
N CYS A 56 0.25 0.65 31.52
CA CYS A 56 1.49 1.40 31.28
C CYS A 56 2.71 0.51 31.57
N GLN A 57 3.57 0.30 30.58
CA GLN A 57 4.77 -0.51 30.73
C GLN A 57 5.97 0.07 29.98
N ASP A 58 7.15 -0.46 30.28
CA ASP A 58 8.39 -0.14 29.59
C ASP A 58 8.36 -0.64 28.14
N VAL A 59 9.03 0.07 27.24
CA VAL A 59 9.10 -0.28 25.82
C VAL A 59 10.25 -1.26 25.57
N GLU A 60 9.90 -2.45 25.12
CA GLU A 60 10.84 -3.49 24.72
C GLU A 60 11.27 -3.27 23.26
N VAL A 61 12.49 -2.78 23.02
CA VAL A 61 13.15 -2.81 21.69
C VAL A 61 14.24 -3.88 21.72
N PRO A 62 14.16 -4.95 20.88
CA PRO A 62 15.21 -5.96 20.83
C PRO A 62 16.54 -5.42 20.30
N ASP A 63 17.64 -5.83 20.95
CA ASP A 63 19.00 -5.45 20.54
C ASP A 63 19.52 -6.39 19.44
N LEU A 64 18.90 -6.28 18.26
CA LEU A 64 19.28 -6.98 17.03
C LEU A 64 20.02 -6.01 16.10
N PRO A 65 20.99 -6.46 15.30
CA PRO A 65 21.71 -5.59 14.38
C PRO A 65 20.80 -5.14 13.23
N ASP A 66 20.90 -3.87 12.87
CA ASP A 66 20.41 -3.33 11.59
C ASP A 66 21.48 -3.52 10.48
N GLY A 67 21.10 -3.27 9.23
CA GLY A 67 21.96 -3.41 8.06
C GLY A 67 23.07 -2.33 7.98
N PRO A 68 24.16 -2.58 7.24
CA PRO A 68 25.32 -1.69 7.17
C PRO A 68 25.08 -0.35 6.46
N GLN A 69 23.88 -0.12 5.89
CA GLN A 69 23.51 1.10 5.19
C GLN A 69 23.45 2.34 6.11
N TYR A 70 23.24 2.16 7.42
CA TYR A 70 23.26 3.25 8.40
C TYR A 70 24.43 3.08 9.39
N PRO A 71 25.57 3.79 9.20
CA PRO A 71 26.80 3.56 9.96
C PRO A 71 26.89 4.36 11.29
N PHE A 72 25.80 4.96 11.76
CA PHE A 72 25.76 5.84 12.92
C PHE A 72 24.95 5.23 14.08
N SER A 73 25.08 5.80 15.28
CA SER A 73 24.07 5.64 16.33
C SER A 73 24.13 6.77 17.35
N GLY A 74 22.97 7.09 17.93
CA GLY A 74 22.74 8.19 18.85
C GLY A 74 22.63 9.56 18.16
N LEU A 75 22.29 9.59 16.86
CA LEU A 75 22.18 10.82 16.06
C LEU A 75 20.78 11.11 15.53
N ASP A 76 19.96 10.09 15.21
CA ASP A 76 18.61 10.32 14.71
C ASP A 76 17.54 9.93 15.73
N ASP A 77 16.58 10.83 15.96
CA ASP A 77 15.44 10.66 16.88
C ASP A 77 14.58 9.41 16.62
N ARG A 78 14.71 8.81 15.43
CA ARG A 78 13.99 7.61 14.98
C ARG A 78 14.67 6.30 15.38
N GLU A 79 15.94 6.36 15.82
CA GLU A 79 16.67 5.19 16.32
C GLU A 79 15.95 4.52 17.51
N LYS A 80 15.80 3.20 17.44
CA LYS A 80 15.18 2.36 18.49
C LYS A 80 13.84 2.94 18.97
N TRP A 81 12.97 3.30 18.01
CA TRP A 81 11.71 3.99 18.26
C TRP A 81 10.84 3.32 19.35
N PRO A 82 10.30 4.09 20.32
CA PRO A 82 10.30 5.54 20.45
C PRO A 82 11.28 6.04 21.54
N LEU A 83 12.33 5.27 21.88
CA LEU A 83 13.10 5.43 23.13
C LEU A 83 13.79 6.80 23.29
N VAL A 84 14.01 7.53 22.19
CA VAL A 84 14.47 8.94 22.24
C VAL A 84 13.45 9.84 22.94
N PHE A 85 12.15 9.62 22.76
CA PHE A 85 11.07 10.38 23.40
C PHE A 85 10.48 9.70 24.64
N TYR A 86 10.17 8.40 24.57
CA TYR A 86 9.50 7.69 25.67
C TYR A 86 10.09 6.29 25.91
N ASN A 87 10.40 6.01 27.18
CA ASN A 87 10.79 4.70 27.67
C ASN A 87 9.58 3.86 28.04
N ARG A 88 8.41 4.49 28.27
CA ARG A 88 7.19 3.85 28.76
C ARG A 88 5.96 4.29 27.95
N THR A 89 5.14 3.32 27.55
CA THR A 89 3.91 3.57 26.77
C THR A 89 2.78 2.62 27.19
N CYS A 90 1.55 2.93 26.78
CA CYS A 90 0.43 1.99 26.92
C CYS A 90 0.61 0.74 26.06
N ARG A 91 0.38 -0.44 26.66
CA ARG A 91 0.17 -1.72 25.96
C ARG A 91 -1.26 -2.19 26.17
N CYS A 92 -1.99 -2.36 25.08
CA CYS A 92 -3.41 -2.67 25.12
C CYS A 92 -3.69 -4.18 25.16
N ALA A 93 -4.71 -4.57 25.90
CA ALA A 93 -5.11 -5.96 26.10
C ALA A 93 -6.04 -6.45 24.97
N GLY A 94 -5.96 -7.74 24.61
CA GLY A 94 -6.88 -8.38 23.67
C GLY A 94 -7.03 -7.62 22.35
N ASN A 95 -8.23 -7.06 22.11
CA ASN A 95 -8.61 -6.34 20.90
C ASN A 95 -8.61 -4.80 21.05
N PHE A 96 -8.15 -4.24 22.17
CA PHE A 96 -8.01 -2.79 22.34
C PHE A 96 -6.76 -2.25 21.63
N MET A 97 -6.80 -0.99 21.19
CA MET A 97 -5.68 -0.24 20.61
C MET A 97 -5.82 1.27 20.92
N GLY A 98 -4.97 2.11 20.33
CA GLY A 98 -4.93 3.55 20.56
C GLY A 98 -3.97 3.93 21.69
N PHE A 99 -3.55 5.19 21.72
CA PHE A 99 -2.47 5.67 22.58
C PHE A 99 -2.75 5.59 24.10
N ASN A 100 -4.02 5.66 24.49
CA ASN A 100 -4.55 5.44 25.85
C ASN A 100 -5.35 4.13 25.95
N CYS A 101 -5.22 3.24 24.95
CA CYS A 101 -6.05 2.05 24.76
C CYS A 101 -7.57 2.29 24.66
N GLN A 102 -8.02 3.46 24.15
CA GLN A 102 -9.45 3.77 23.94
C GLN A 102 -10.10 3.01 22.75
N ASP A 103 -9.34 2.80 21.68
CA ASP A 103 -9.82 2.35 20.37
C ASP A 103 -9.82 0.82 20.24
N CYS A 104 -10.29 0.30 19.11
CA CYS A 104 -10.34 -1.14 18.79
C CYS A 104 -9.40 -1.50 17.64
N LYS A 105 -8.66 -2.60 17.77
CA LYS A 105 -7.78 -3.15 16.71
C LYS A 105 -8.53 -3.28 15.40
N PHE A 106 -7.84 -3.05 14.28
CA PHE A 106 -8.44 -3.08 12.94
C PHE A 106 -9.28 -4.36 12.72
N GLY A 107 -10.51 -4.17 12.24
CA GLY A 107 -11.52 -5.22 12.11
C GLY A 107 -12.43 -5.44 13.33
N TYR A 108 -12.11 -4.86 14.50
CA TYR A 108 -12.93 -4.94 15.71
C TYR A 108 -13.62 -3.62 16.05
N PHE A 109 -14.83 -3.73 16.61
CA PHE A 109 -15.74 -2.63 16.87
C PHE A 109 -16.53 -2.86 18.18
N GLY A 110 -17.32 -1.85 18.56
CA GLY A 110 -18.12 -1.84 19.80
C GLY A 110 -17.28 -1.47 21.03
N ALA A 111 -17.93 -1.01 22.12
CA ALA A 111 -17.24 -0.47 23.30
C ALA A 111 -16.23 -1.44 23.96
N ASN A 112 -16.42 -2.74 23.78
CA ASN A 112 -15.57 -3.81 24.30
C ASN A 112 -14.71 -4.50 23.22
N CYS A 113 -14.64 -3.95 22.01
CA CYS A 113 -13.85 -4.46 20.87
C CYS A 113 -14.07 -5.95 20.54
N ASN A 114 -15.30 -6.42 20.74
CA ASN A 114 -15.72 -7.81 20.51
C ASN A 114 -16.53 -8.00 19.22
N GLU A 115 -16.95 -6.92 18.55
CA GLU A 115 -17.69 -7.02 17.29
C GLU A 115 -16.72 -7.08 16.10
N ARG A 116 -16.52 -8.27 15.51
CA ARG A 116 -15.75 -8.40 14.27
C ARG A 116 -16.57 -7.92 13.08
N ARG A 117 -16.00 -7.07 12.22
CA ARG A 117 -16.60 -6.64 10.94
C ARG A 117 -15.54 -6.69 9.83
N GLU A 118 -15.96 -6.98 8.59
CA GLU A 118 -15.11 -6.97 7.39
C GLU A 118 -15.45 -5.74 6.55
N SER A 119 -14.49 -4.83 6.35
CA SER A 119 -14.64 -3.64 5.50
C SER A 119 -14.20 -3.91 4.06
N LEU A 120 -14.88 -3.34 3.06
CA LEU A 120 -14.59 -3.62 1.65
C LEU A 120 -14.02 -2.39 0.92
N ARG A 121 -12.72 -2.41 0.62
CA ARG A 121 -12.10 -1.43 -0.28
C ARG A 121 -12.54 -1.72 -1.72
N ARG A 122 -13.03 -0.70 -2.42
CA ARG A 122 -13.60 -0.78 -3.77
C ARG A 122 -12.75 0.00 -4.76
N ASN A 123 -12.77 -0.37 -6.04
CA ASN A 123 -12.20 0.47 -7.09
C ASN A 123 -12.97 1.80 -7.10
N VAL A 124 -12.26 2.93 -7.15
CA VAL A 124 -12.82 4.28 -7.14
C VAL A 124 -13.89 4.49 -8.24
N PHE A 125 -13.72 3.91 -9.42
CA PHE A 125 -14.67 4.01 -10.53
C PHE A 125 -15.97 3.21 -10.29
N HIS A 126 -15.95 2.24 -9.38
CA HIS A 126 -17.14 1.48 -8.98
C HIS A 126 -17.97 2.21 -7.89
N LEU A 127 -17.47 3.30 -7.32
CA LEU A 127 -18.21 4.13 -6.36
C LEU A 127 -19.34 4.88 -7.06
N SER A 128 -20.54 4.83 -6.47
CA SER A 128 -21.67 5.66 -6.87
C SER A 128 -21.37 7.16 -6.67
N ARG A 129 -22.11 8.04 -7.36
CA ARG A 129 -21.93 9.50 -7.22
C ARG A 129 -22.02 9.97 -5.77
N ALA A 130 -22.89 9.36 -4.95
CA ALA A 130 -23.00 9.68 -3.53
C ALA A 130 -21.75 9.24 -2.74
N GLU A 131 -21.19 8.06 -3.03
CA GLU A 131 -19.94 7.59 -2.41
C GLU A 131 -18.73 8.43 -2.83
N ARG A 132 -18.67 8.89 -4.09
CA ARG A 132 -17.63 9.84 -4.57
C ARG A 132 -17.71 11.17 -3.84
N ILE A 133 -18.91 11.77 -3.75
CA ILE A 133 -19.12 13.01 -3.00
C ILE A 133 -18.77 12.81 -1.51
N ARG A 134 -19.14 11.68 -0.89
CA ARG A 134 -18.75 11.35 0.49
C ARG A 134 -17.24 11.33 0.66
N LEU A 135 -16.50 10.65 -0.24
CA LEU A 135 -15.05 10.59 -0.21
C LEU A 135 -14.41 11.99 -0.26
N MET A 136 -14.75 12.82 -1.27
CA MET A 136 -14.16 14.16 -1.39
C MET A 136 -14.52 15.06 -0.19
N SER A 137 -15.75 14.92 0.31
CA SER A 137 -16.22 15.64 1.50
C SER A 137 -15.43 15.25 2.76
N TYR A 138 -15.12 13.96 2.94
CA TYR A 138 -14.40 13.44 4.09
C TYR A 138 -12.89 13.74 4.04
N LEU A 139 -12.27 13.65 2.85
CA LEU A 139 -10.88 14.07 2.66
C LEU A 139 -10.71 15.58 2.91
N ASN A 140 -11.61 16.41 2.38
CA ASN A 140 -11.57 17.83 2.66
C ASN A 140 -11.91 18.18 4.11
N LEU A 141 -12.85 17.48 4.75
CA LEU A 141 -13.11 17.65 6.19
C LEU A 141 -11.85 17.30 7.01
N ALA A 142 -11.12 16.24 6.66
CA ALA A 142 -9.86 15.87 7.31
C ALA A 142 -8.76 16.93 7.10
N LYS A 143 -8.67 17.56 5.92
CA LYS A 143 -7.71 18.64 5.64
C LYS A 143 -8.06 19.98 6.30
N GLN A 144 -9.35 20.22 6.58
CA GLN A 144 -9.84 21.47 7.18
C GLN A 144 -10.12 21.37 8.69
N THR A 145 -10.06 20.18 9.28
CA THR A 145 -10.24 19.98 10.73
C THR A 145 -8.93 19.62 11.38
N VAL A 146 -8.51 20.42 12.37
CA VAL A 146 -7.38 20.09 13.26
C VAL A 146 -7.61 18.72 13.88
N SER A 147 -6.59 17.85 13.86
CA SER A 147 -6.68 16.51 14.47
C SER A 147 -6.96 16.62 15.96
N ARG A 148 -7.63 15.62 16.54
CA ARG A 148 -8.03 15.65 17.97
C ARG A 148 -7.04 14.95 18.91
N ASP A 149 -6.22 14.05 18.40
CA ASP A 149 -5.64 12.99 19.22
C ASP A 149 -4.10 13.06 19.32
N TYR A 150 -3.41 13.79 18.45
CA TYR A 150 -2.06 13.45 17.98
C TYR A 150 -1.24 14.70 17.60
N VAL A 151 -0.09 15.03 18.27
CA VAL A 151 1.12 16.00 18.36
C VAL A 151 2.41 16.23 17.42
N VAL A 152 2.57 17.06 16.35
CA VAL A 152 3.73 17.07 15.39
C VAL A 152 4.95 17.79 15.92
N ALA A 153 6.09 17.10 15.95
CA ALA A 153 7.37 17.73 16.28
C ALA A 153 7.82 18.69 15.17
N THR A 154 8.17 19.92 15.57
CA THR A 154 8.75 20.96 14.69
C THR A 154 10.23 21.21 14.97
N GLY A 155 10.84 20.40 15.84
CA GLY A 155 12.27 20.32 16.09
C GLY A 155 12.63 18.93 16.64
N THR A 156 13.92 18.60 16.59
CA THR A 156 14.48 17.35 17.13
C THR A 156 14.39 17.28 18.66
N TYR A 157 14.54 16.09 19.25
CA TYR A 157 14.56 15.94 20.71
C TYR A 157 15.73 16.71 21.37
N GLN A 158 16.82 16.92 20.63
CA GLN A 158 17.93 17.78 21.03
C GLN A 158 17.53 19.26 21.08
N GLU A 159 16.84 19.77 20.04
CA GLU A 159 16.30 21.14 20.03
C GLU A 159 15.23 21.36 21.11
N MET A 160 14.47 20.32 21.47
CA MET A 160 13.54 20.35 22.61
C MET A 160 14.22 20.39 24.00
N GLU A 161 15.52 20.68 24.08
CA GLU A 161 16.32 20.66 25.32
C GLU A 161 16.16 19.32 26.09
N ASN A 162 16.22 18.20 25.37
CA ASN A 162 15.94 16.86 25.89
C ASN A 162 14.56 16.75 26.57
N GLY A 163 13.52 17.27 25.91
CA GLY A 163 12.14 17.29 26.40
C GLY A 163 11.82 18.44 27.39
N SER A 164 12.78 19.32 27.69
CA SER A 164 12.56 20.45 28.60
C SER A 164 11.80 21.62 27.97
N ASN A 165 11.80 21.71 26.64
CA ASN A 165 11.13 22.73 25.83
C ASN A 165 10.37 22.05 24.66
N PRO A 166 9.11 21.62 24.84
CA PRO A 166 8.36 20.91 23.79
C PRO A 166 8.16 21.75 22.52
N MET A 167 8.56 21.22 21.35
CA MET A 167 8.45 21.92 20.05
C MET A 167 7.42 21.25 19.15
N PHE A 168 6.21 21.83 19.13
CA PHE A 168 5.00 21.19 18.61
C PHE A 168 4.03 22.23 17.97
N ALA A 169 3.57 22.03 16.71
CA ALA A 169 2.58 22.90 16.01
C ALA A 169 1.26 22.21 15.54
N ASP A 170 0.09 22.86 15.69
CA ASP A 170 -1.23 22.27 15.40
C ASP A 170 -1.50 22.07 13.88
N VAL A 171 -1.91 20.88 13.43
CA VAL A 171 -2.25 20.59 12.01
C VAL A 171 -3.53 19.76 11.84
N SER A 172 -4.01 19.65 10.59
CA SER A 172 -5.23 18.94 10.23
C SER A 172 -5.15 17.41 10.34
N THR A 173 -6.29 16.73 10.46
CA THR A 173 -6.37 15.25 10.45
C THR A 173 -5.81 14.63 9.18
N TYR A 174 -5.76 15.36 8.06
CA TYR A 174 -5.03 14.93 6.86
C TYR A 174 -3.52 15.16 7.03
N ASP A 175 -3.14 16.34 7.51
CA ASP A 175 -1.75 16.79 7.62
C ASP A 175 -0.91 16.04 8.67
N VAL A 176 -1.55 15.45 9.69
CA VAL A 176 -0.90 14.47 10.59
C VAL A 176 -0.22 13.39 9.76
N PHE A 177 -0.93 12.77 8.82
CA PHE A 177 -0.39 11.68 8.01
C PHE A 177 0.64 12.18 6.99
N VAL A 178 0.48 13.38 6.44
CA VAL A 178 1.51 14.03 5.61
C VAL A 178 2.83 14.14 6.37
N TRP A 179 2.80 14.65 7.61
CA TRP A 179 4.00 14.75 8.44
C TRP A 179 4.57 13.37 8.81
N MET A 180 3.75 12.33 9.05
CA MET A 180 4.28 10.98 9.31
C MET A 180 5.15 10.49 8.14
N HIS A 181 4.67 10.71 6.90
CA HIS A 181 5.34 10.25 5.69
C HIS A 181 6.62 11.05 5.41
N TYR A 182 6.59 12.37 5.61
CA TYR A 182 7.80 13.21 5.67
C TYR A 182 8.80 12.71 6.74
N TYR A 183 8.33 12.40 7.96
CA TYR A 183 9.21 12.08 9.08
C TYR A 183 9.91 10.72 8.96
N VAL A 184 9.30 9.74 8.28
CA VAL A 184 9.99 8.47 7.96
C VAL A 184 11.00 8.59 6.81
N SER A 185 10.76 9.50 5.87
CA SER A 185 11.55 9.63 4.63
C SER A 185 12.52 10.82 4.58
N ARG A 186 12.60 11.61 5.67
CA ARG A 186 13.66 12.63 5.86
C ARG A 186 15.03 11.99 6.10
N GLU A 187 16.06 12.61 5.55
CA GLU A 187 17.48 12.26 5.70
C GLU A 187 17.94 12.40 7.17
N ALA A 188 18.81 11.52 7.68
CA ALA A 188 19.27 11.64 9.06
C ALA A 188 20.13 12.89 9.26
N LEU A 189 19.86 13.67 10.31
CA LEU A 189 20.60 14.91 10.61
C LEU A 189 21.84 14.54 11.43
N LEU A 190 23.03 14.77 10.89
CA LEU A 190 24.30 14.43 11.56
C LEU A 190 24.87 15.59 12.40
N GLY A 191 24.09 16.66 12.55
CA GLY A 191 24.41 17.85 13.34
C GLY A 191 24.98 18.99 12.48
N GLY A 192 24.25 20.10 12.42
CA GLY A 192 24.62 21.32 11.68
C GLY A 192 24.06 21.39 10.25
N PRO A 193 24.00 22.59 9.63
CA PRO A 193 23.40 22.79 8.32
C PRO A 193 24.10 21.98 7.21
N GLY A 194 23.33 21.25 6.40
CA GLY A 194 23.84 20.47 5.26
C GLY A 194 24.66 19.22 5.62
N ASN A 195 24.78 18.88 6.91
CA ASN A 195 25.45 17.68 7.37
C ASN A 195 24.41 16.57 7.61
N VAL A 196 24.11 15.80 6.57
CA VAL A 196 23.02 14.80 6.54
C VAL A 196 23.47 13.47 5.97
N TRP A 197 22.76 12.39 6.32
CA TRP A 197 22.88 11.08 5.68
C TRP A 197 21.61 10.75 4.89
N THR A 198 21.77 10.49 3.59
CA THR A 198 20.66 10.40 2.64
C THR A 198 20.19 8.96 2.37
N ASP A 199 21.05 7.96 2.58
CA ASP A 199 20.71 6.54 2.43
C ASP A 199 20.07 5.98 3.71
N VAL A 200 18.94 6.58 4.11
CA VAL A 200 18.10 6.14 5.23
C VAL A 200 16.64 6.56 5.03
N ASP A 201 15.75 5.60 5.14
CA ASP A 201 14.30 5.75 5.21
C ASP A 201 13.79 4.68 6.20
N PHE A 202 12.64 4.89 6.85
CA PHE A 202 12.04 3.96 7.81
C PHE A 202 10.73 3.31 7.31
N ALA A 203 10.31 3.63 6.07
CA ALA A 203 9.07 3.24 5.43
C ALA A 203 9.21 2.91 3.93
N HIS A 204 10.38 3.11 3.33
CA HIS A 204 10.67 2.78 1.93
C HIS A 204 11.99 2.02 1.79
N TRP A 205 12.34 1.66 0.56
CA TRP A 205 13.61 1.15 0.05
C TRP A 205 14.02 -0.23 0.57
N ALA A 206 13.29 -0.78 1.54
CA ALA A 206 13.66 -1.92 2.37
C ALA A 206 12.40 -2.60 2.98
N PRO A 207 12.50 -3.78 3.63
CA PRO A 207 11.38 -4.70 3.96
C PRO A 207 10.09 -4.11 4.55
N ALA A 208 10.15 -3.09 5.40
CA ALA A 208 8.95 -2.48 6.00
C ALA A 208 8.02 -1.76 5.01
N PHE A 209 8.43 -1.50 3.76
CA PHE A 209 7.66 -0.73 2.77
C PHE A 209 6.16 -1.08 2.73
N LEU A 210 5.85 -2.36 2.53
CA LEU A 210 4.47 -2.84 2.39
C LEU A 210 3.69 -2.90 3.72
N PRO A 211 4.19 -3.48 4.83
CA PRO A 211 3.47 -3.45 6.09
C PRO A 211 3.35 -2.03 6.69
N TRP A 212 4.31 -1.13 6.47
CA TRP A 212 4.23 0.27 6.93
C TRP A 212 3.08 1.00 6.23
N HIS A 213 3.05 0.99 4.89
CA HIS A 213 1.98 1.65 4.13
C HIS A 213 0.60 1.02 4.37
N ARG A 214 0.54 -0.28 4.66
CA ARG A 214 -0.66 -0.97 5.15
C ARG A 214 -1.16 -0.40 6.48
N VAL A 215 -0.30 -0.23 7.48
CA VAL A 215 -0.67 0.37 8.78
C VAL A 215 -1.07 1.83 8.61
N TYR A 216 -0.31 2.59 7.83
CA TYR A 216 -0.55 4.00 7.52
C TYR A 216 -1.96 4.22 6.95
N LEU A 217 -2.34 3.47 5.91
CA LEU A 217 -3.70 3.51 5.34
C LEU A 217 -4.77 3.11 6.35
N LEU A 218 -4.53 2.08 7.17
CA LEU A 218 -5.48 1.63 8.18
C LEU A 218 -5.70 2.68 9.28
N HIS A 219 -4.64 3.34 9.72
CA HIS A 219 -4.69 4.41 10.70
C HIS A 219 -5.40 5.66 10.13
N TRP A 220 -5.10 6.05 8.90
CA TRP A 220 -5.74 7.17 8.22
C TRP A 220 -7.25 6.92 7.99
N GLU A 221 -7.61 5.70 7.57
CA GLU A 221 -9.00 5.26 7.45
C GLU A 221 -9.72 5.27 8.81
N HIS A 222 -9.02 4.96 9.91
CA HIS A 222 -9.56 4.98 11.27
C HIS A 222 -9.78 6.41 11.81
N GLU A 223 -8.85 7.34 11.60
CA GLU A 223 -9.04 8.73 12.04
C GLU A 223 -10.10 9.48 11.22
N ILE A 224 -10.25 9.18 9.92
CA ILE A 224 -11.38 9.69 9.13
C ILE A 224 -12.71 9.12 9.64
N ARG A 225 -12.78 7.84 10.02
CA ARG A 225 -13.97 7.24 10.67
C ARG A 225 -14.31 7.94 11.99
N LYS A 226 -13.31 8.20 12.86
CA LYS A 226 -13.47 8.93 14.13
C LYS A 226 -13.94 10.37 13.93
N LEU A 227 -13.36 11.09 12.97
CA LEU A 227 -13.73 12.47 12.63
C LEU A 227 -15.16 12.60 12.06
N THR A 228 -15.60 11.63 11.25
CA THR A 228 -16.88 11.69 10.52
C THR A 228 -18.03 10.98 11.25
N GLY A 229 -17.73 10.08 12.18
CA GLY A 229 -18.68 9.13 12.76
C GLY A 229 -19.09 7.99 11.81
N ASP A 230 -18.67 8.01 10.54
CA ASP A 230 -19.01 7.00 9.56
C ASP A 230 -18.04 5.82 9.62
N MET A 231 -18.28 4.91 10.55
CA MET A 231 -17.53 3.66 10.68
C MET A 231 -17.63 2.73 9.44
N SER A 232 -18.45 3.05 8.44
CA SER A 232 -18.51 2.33 7.14
C SER A 232 -17.56 2.90 6.07
N PHE A 233 -16.93 4.05 6.32
CA PHE A 233 -15.95 4.64 5.40
C PHE A 233 -14.78 3.68 5.14
N THR A 234 -14.26 3.69 3.92
CA THR A 234 -13.07 2.93 3.48
C THR A 234 -12.32 3.74 2.44
N ILE A 235 -11.00 3.68 2.44
CA ILE A 235 -10.18 4.23 1.35
C ILE A 235 -10.37 3.33 0.10
N PRO A 236 -10.85 3.85 -1.04
CA PRO A 236 -10.89 3.08 -2.28
C PRO A 236 -9.51 3.03 -2.94
N TYR A 237 -9.35 2.12 -3.90
CA TYR A 237 -8.13 2.01 -4.69
C TYR A 237 -8.34 2.53 -6.12
N TRP A 238 -7.29 3.05 -6.73
CA TRP A 238 -7.20 3.23 -8.18
C TRP A 238 -6.41 2.07 -8.77
N ASP A 239 -7.11 1.21 -9.50
CA ASP A 239 -6.49 0.20 -10.36
C ASP A 239 -5.89 0.92 -11.57
N TRP A 240 -4.59 1.21 -11.51
CA TRP A 240 -3.85 1.96 -12.53
C TRP A 240 -3.24 1.07 -13.63
N ARG A 241 -3.53 -0.24 -13.60
CA ARG A 241 -2.99 -1.18 -14.60
C ARG A 241 -3.44 -0.80 -16.00
N ASP A 242 -2.48 -0.75 -16.91
CA ASP A 242 -2.69 -0.44 -18.33
C ASP A 242 -3.30 0.95 -18.60
N ALA A 243 -3.37 1.82 -17.57
CA ALA A 243 -3.88 3.17 -17.67
C ALA A 243 -3.02 4.02 -18.60
N GLN A 244 -3.66 4.76 -19.51
CA GLN A 244 -2.97 5.61 -20.50
C GLN A 244 -2.78 7.06 -20.00
N GLY A 245 -3.49 7.43 -18.93
CA GLY A 245 -3.50 8.75 -18.33
C GLY A 245 -3.74 8.70 -16.83
N CYS A 246 -3.85 9.88 -16.19
CA CYS A 246 -4.41 9.96 -14.85
C CYS A 246 -5.95 9.89 -14.92
N ASP A 247 -6.50 8.68 -15.01
CA ASP A 247 -7.94 8.46 -15.18
C ASP A 247 -8.79 8.94 -13.98
N VAL A 248 -8.15 9.21 -12.83
CA VAL A 248 -8.76 9.80 -11.63
C VAL A 248 -8.62 11.33 -11.53
N CYS A 249 -7.90 11.97 -12.45
CA CYS A 249 -7.72 13.42 -12.49
C CYS A 249 -8.91 14.12 -13.15
N THR A 250 -10.09 14.04 -12.52
CA THR A 250 -11.33 14.73 -12.91
C THR A 250 -11.88 15.53 -11.73
N ASP A 251 -12.67 16.57 -11.99
CA ASP A 251 -13.27 17.39 -10.92
C ASP A 251 -14.40 16.69 -10.13
N ASP A 252 -14.83 15.49 -10.56
CA ASP A 252 -15.68 14.59 -9.74
C ASP A 252 -14.88 13.53 -8.95
N LEU A 253 -13.56 13.53 -9.11
CA LEU A 253 -12.55 12.75 -8.39
C LEU A 253 -11.42 13.67 -7.88
N MET A 254 -10.17 13.41 -8.26
CA MET A 254 -8.97 13.99 -7.62
C MET A 254 -8.52 15.33 -8.23
N GLY A 255 -9.40 15.97 -9.02
CA GLY A 255 -9.19 17.24 -9.68
C GLY A 255 -8.55 17.10 -11.05
N GLU A 256 -9.13 17.81 -12.02
CA GLU A 256 -8.61 17.94 -13.39
C GLU A 256 -7.40 18.88 -13.42
N ARG A 257 -6.63 18.87 -14.52
CA ARG A 257 -5.56 19.85 -14.76
C ARG A 257 -6.16 21.25 -14.98
N SER A 258 -5.58 22.27 -14.38
CA SER A 258 -6.00 23.66 -14.61
C SER A 258 -5.72 24.10 -16.06
N PRO A 259 -6.68 24.74 -16.74
CA PRO A 259 -6.47 25.29 -18.09
C PRO A 259 -5.67 26.60 -18.08
N GLN A 260 -5.37 27.19 -16.91
CA GLN A 260 -4.50 28.36 -16.78
C GLN A 260 -3.04 27.98 -16.50
N ASP A 261 -2.80 26.89 -15.78
CA ASP A 261 -1.46 26.39 -15.45
C ASP A 261 -1.47 24.84 -15.43
N PRO A 262 -0.74 24.17 -16.33
CA PRO A 262 -0.77 22.71 -16.45
C PRO A 262 -0.13 21.96 -15.26
N SER A 263 0.49 22.67 -14.31
CA SER A 263 1.04 22.15 -13.06
C SER A 263 0.10 22.26 -11.85
N LEU A 264 -1.04 22.95 -11.99
CA LEU A 264 -2.03 23.16 -10.92
C LEU A 264 -3.33 22.41 -11.20
N LEU A 265 -4.13 22.20 -10.15
CA LEU A 265 -5.46 21.59 -10.24
C LEU A 265 -6.53 22.62 -10.66
N SER A 266 -7.53 22.16 -11.39
CA SER A 266 -8.72 22.93 -11.81
C SER A 266 -9.43 23.56 -10.60
N PRO A 267 -9.82 24.85 -10.68
CA PRO A 267 -10.67 25.50 -9.67
C PRO A 267 -12.06 24.89 -9.46
N GLY A 268 -12.49 23.92 -10.29
CA GLY A 268 -13.69 23.13 -10.05
C GLY A 268 -13.50 22.03 -8.99
N SER A 269 -12.26 21.65 -8.68
CA SER A 269 -11.94 20.69 -7.63
C SER A 269 -11.68 21.37 -6.29
N VAL A 270 -12.17 20.77 -5.19
CA VAL A 270 -11.86 21.23 -3.83
C VAL A 270 -10.36 21.22 -3.53
N PHE A 271 -9.60 20.31 -4.18
CA PHE A 271 -8.17 20.12 -3.96
C PHE A 271 -7.30 21.26 -4.52
N SER A 272 -7.80 22.09 -5.43
CA SER A 272 -7.05 23.28 -5.89
C SER A 272 -6.88 24.34 -4.80
N SER A 273 -7.73 24.29 -3.76
CA SER A 273 -7.64 25.18 -2.59
C SER A 273 -6.61 24.71 -1.57
N TRP A 274 -6.14 23.46 -1.66
CA TRP A 274 -5.26 22.88 -0.65
C TRP A 274 -3.87 23.54 -0.67
N ARG A 275 -3.27 23.58 0.51
CA ARG A 275 -1.86 23.93 0.73
C ARG A 275 -1.09 22.68 1.10
N VAL A 276 0.15 22.57 0.61
CA VAL A 276 1.03 21.45 0.97
C VAL A 276 1.72 21.71 2.31
N LEU A 277 2.22 20.64 2.91
CA LEU A 277 2.96 20.62 4.17
C LEU A 277 4.21 19.75 4.03
N CYS A 278 5.32 20.20 4.62
CA CYS A 278 6.62 19.50 4.64
C CYS A 278 7.16 19.12 3.25
N SER A 279 6.86 19.92 2.22
CA SER A 279 7.18 19.61 0.82
C SER A 279 8.61 19.98 0.39
N ARG A 280 9.30 20.82 1.18
CA ARG A 280 10.66 21.31 0.92
C ARG A 280 11.74 20.52 1.67
N ALA A 281 11.81 19.21 1.47
CA ALA A 281 12.75 18.31 2.15
C ALA A 281 14.19 18.86 2.23
N ASP A 282 14.76 19.19 1.07
CA ASP A 282 16.13 19.70 0.88
C ASP A 282 16.41 20.98 1.69
N ASP A 283 15.39 21.83 1.90
CA ASP A 283 15.50 23.09 2.63
C ASP A 283 15.55 22.87 4.15
N TYR A 284 14.82 21.87 4.65
CA TYR A 284 14.88 21.46 6.05
C TYR A 284 16.21 20.74 6.34
N SER A 285 16.60 19.78 5.51
CA SER A 285 17.89 19.08 5.59
C SER A 285 19.08 20.03 5.45
N GLY A 286 19.06 20.91 4.45
CA GLY A 286 20.10 21.92 4.22
C GLY A 286 20.25 22.91 5.37
N ARG A 287 19.18 23.16 6.15
CA ARG A 287 19.22 23.94 7.39
C ARG A 287 19.54 23.11 8.65
N GLY A 288 19.44 21.78 8.59
CA GLY A 288 19.64 20.88 9.72
C GLY A 288 18.48 20.89 10.73
N VAL A 289 17.24 21.04 10.26
CA VAL A 289 16.02 21.17 11.09
C VAL A 289 14.90 20.24 10.62
N LEU A 290 13.82 20.12 11.40
CA LEU A 290 12.57 19.51 10.95
C LEU A 290 11.67 20.50 10.20
N CYS A 291 10.66 19.97 9.53
CA CYS A 291 9.50 20.72 9.04
C CYS A 291 8.82 21.49 10.17
N ASP A 292 8.61 22.80 9.99
CA ASP A 292 7.95 23.72 10.93
C ASP A 292 6.41 23.60 10.97
N ALA A 293 5.88 22.65 10.20
CA ALA A 293 4.46 22.38 10.00
C ALA A 293 3.63 23.63 9.62
N GLN A 294 4.23 24.58 8.89
CA GLN A 294 3.49 25.67 8.26
C GLN A 294 3.03 25.29 6.85
N HIS A 295 1.85 25.79 6.44
CA HIS A 295 1.32 25.58 5.09
C HIS A 295 2.12 26.35 4.04
N GLU A 296 2.54 25.66 2.98
CA GLU A 296 3.45 26.18 1.95
C GLU A 296 2.72 26.58 0.66
N GLY A 297 3.10 26.03 -0.49
CA GLY A 297 2.51 26.28 -1.80
C GLY A 297 1.17 25.56 -2.04
N PRO A 298 0.55 25.73 -3.22
CA PRO A 298 -0.57 24.90 -3.65
C PRO A 298 -0.13 23.47 -3.92
N LEU A 299 -1.07 22.52 -3.96
CA LEU A 299 -0.83 21.19 -4.50
C LEU A 299 -0.46 21.28 -5.99
N THR A 300 0.62 20.61 -6.40
CA THR A 300 1.10 20.60 -7.80
C THR A 300 0.98 19.21 -8.41
N ARG A 301 0.54 19.13 -9.68
CA ARG A 301 0.40 17.87 -10.42
C ARG A 301 0.39 18.13 -11.94
N ASN A 302 1.25 17.45 -12.68
CA ASN A 302 1.35 17.56 -14.15
C ASN A 302 1.47 16.17 -14.82
N PRO A 303 0.45 15.29 -14.72
CA PRO A 303 0.61 13.89 -15.09
C PRO A 303 0.97 13.67 -16.56
N GLY A 304 1.89 12.73 -16.80
CA GLY A 304 2.37 12.38 -18.15
C GLY A 304 3.53 13.24 -18.68
N ASN A 305 3.91 14.31 -17.96
CA ASN A 305 5.00 15.23 -18.30
C ASN A 305 6.28 14.98 -17.46
N HIS A 306 6.50 13.76 -17.01
CA HIS A 306 7.63 13.30 -16.20
C HIS A 306 8.88 13.02 -17.05
N ASN A 307 10.02 12.74 -16.41
CA ASN A 307 11.21 12.28 -17.11
C ASN A 307 11.01 10.85 -17.67
N ARG A 308 10.91 10.74 -19.00
CA ARG A 308 10.61 9.49 -19.70
C ARG A 308 11.78 8.50 -19.80
N ASP A 309 12.99 8.95 -19.50
CA ASP A 309 14.15 8.06 -19.43
C ASP A 309 14.13 7.23 -18.13
N VAL A 310 13.56 7.78 -17.05
CA VAL A 310 13.37 7.12 -15.75
C VAL A 310 12.08 6.29 -15.70
N VAL A 311 10.96 6.84 -16.22
CA VAL A 311 9.64 6.17 -16.25
C VAL A 311 9.01 6.32 -17.62
N GLU A 312 8.81 5.23 -18.36
CA GLU A 312 8.28 5.30 -19.72
C GLU A 312 6.77 5.61 -19.78
N ARG A 313 6.01 5.09 -18.81
CA ARG A 313 4.53 5.09 -18.72
C ARG A 313 4.07 4.56 -17.37
N LEU A 314 2.76 4.58 -17.10
CA LEU A 314 2.16 3.79 -16.01
C LEU A 314 2.33 2.27 -16.25
N PRO A 315 2.33 1.43 -15.20
CA PRO A 315 2.62 0.00 -15.33
C PRO A 315 1.43 -0.82 -15.85
N THR A 316 1.73 -1.96 -16.46
CA THR A 316 0.75 -2.87 -17.10
C THR A 316 0.28 -3.99 -16.18
N SER A 317 -0.82 -4.66 -16.56
CA SER A 317 -1.23 -5.93 -15.94
C SER A 317 -0.16 -7.02 -16.03
N ALA A 318 0.68 -7.01 -17.08
CA ALA A 318 1.77 -7.97 -17.26
C ALA A 318 2.91 -7.76 -16.26
N GLU A 319 3.28 -6.51 -15.99
CA GLU A 319 4.30 -6.14 -15.00
C GLU A 319 3.84 -6.42 -13.56
N VAL A 320 2.54 -6.24 -13.28
CA VAL A 320 1.93 -6.67 -12.01
C VAL A 320 1.94 -8.18 -11.86
N GLU A 321 1.56 -8.95 -12.90
CA GLU A 321 1.56 -10.42 -12.84
C GLU A 321 2.98 -11.01 -12.74
N PHE A 322 3.97 -10.42 -13.42
CA PHE A 322 5.38 -10.78 -13.21
C PHE A 322 5.81 -10.52 -11.76
N THR A 323 5.52 -9.34 -11.23
CA THR A 323 5.87 -8.98 -9.84
C THR A 323 5.24 -9.98 -8.85
N LEU A 324 3.97 -10.33 -9.05
CA LEU A 324 3.26 -11.33 -8.25
C LEU A 324 3.82 -12.75 -8.37
N SER A 325 4.62 -13.06 -9.40
CA SER A 325 5.25 -14.39 -9.57
C SER A 325 6.48 -14.60 -8.67
N LEU A 326 7.11 -13.53 -8.19
CA LEU A 326 8.28 -13.58 -7.30
C LEU A 326 7.87 -14.19 -5.94
N ALA A 327 8.54 -15.27 -5.52
CA ALA A 327 8.13 -16.05 -4.34
C ALA A 327 8.79 -15.62 -3.01
N ASP A 328 9.91 -14.88 -3.09
CA ASP A 328 10.60 -14.36 -1.93
C ASP A 328 10.19 -12.90 -1.65
N TYR A 329 9.87 -12.63 -0.38
CA TYR A 329 9.41 -11.31 0.04
C TYR A 329 10.47 -10.23 -0.22
N ASP A 330 11.69 -10.48 0.25
CA ASP A 330 12.86 -9.65 0.01
C ASP A 330 14.14 -10.52 -0.03
N THR A 331 15.23 -9.98 -0.55
CA THR A 331 16.45 -10.75 -0.85
C THR A 331 17.74 -9.95 -0.65
N GLY A 332 18.87 -10.66 -0.54
CA GLY A 332 20.21 -10.05 -0.57
C GLY A 332 20.45 -9.07 0.58
N ALA A 333 20.81 -7.83 0.24
CA ALA A 333 21.03 -6.74 1.19
C ALA A 333 19.72 -6.09 1.70
N MET A 334 18.57 -6.50 1.15
CA MET A 334 17.23 -6.01 1.52
C MET A 334 17.08 -4.49 1.38
N ASP A 335 17.70 -3.94 0.34
CA ASP A 335 17.65 -2.53 -0.05
C ASP A 335 17.18 -2.40 -1.52
N ARG A 336 17.40 -1.23 -2.13
CA ARG A 336 17.04 -0.92 -3.53
C ARG A 336 17.71 -1.85 -4.56
N SER A 337 18.83 -2.50 -4.22
CA SER A 337 19.57 -3.41 -5.11
C SER A 337 19.07 -4.85 -5.13
N ALA A 338 18.07 -5.20 -4.29
CA ALA A 338 17.61 -6.57 -4.08
C ALA A 338 17.06 -7.22 -5.37
N ASN A 339 17.69 -8.31 -5.81
CA ASN A 339 17.33 -9.08 -7.01
C ASN A 339 16.35 -10.21 -6.69
N MET A 340 15.33 -10.41 -7.53
CA MET A 340 14.21 -11.35 -7.36
C MET A 340 13.35 -11.08 -6.10
N SER A 341 13.47 -9.89 -5.52
CA SER A 341 12.69 -9.44 -4.35
C SER A 341 11.31 -8.95 -4.78
N PHE A 342 10.25 -9.53 -4.22
CA PHE A 342 8.89 -9.07 -4.43
C PHE A 342 8.70 -7.61 -3.94
N ARG A 343 9.17 -7.30 -2.72
CA ARG A 343 9.11 -5.95 -2.14
C ARG A 343 9.77 -4.94 -3.06
N ASN A 344 11.02 -5.19 -3.47
CA ASN A 344 11.80 -4.25 -4.28
C ASN A 344 11.23 -4.03 -5.69
N THR A 345 10.65 -5.08 -6.28
CA THR A 345 10.02 -5.01 -7.61
C THR A 345 8.66 -4.30 -7.55
N LEU A 346 7.83 -4.58 -6.54
CA LEU A 346 6.55 -3.88 -6.35
C LEU A 346 6.76 -2.41 -5.97
N GLU A 347 7.76 -2.11 -5.17
CA GLU A 347 8.15 -0.75 -4.82
C GLU A 347 8.64 0.06 -6.03
N GLY A 348 9.34 -0.59 -6.96
CA GLY A 348 9.65 -0.05 -8.28
C GLY A 348 11.13 0.06 -8.65
N PHE A 349 12.06 -0.38 -7.79
CA PHE A 349 13.50 -0.41 -8.12
C PHE A 349 13.91 -1.73 -8.80
N GLY A 350 13.23 -2.82 -8.48
CA GLY A 350 13.33 -4.07 -9.24
C GLY A 350 12.64 -3.94 -10.60
N ASP A 351 13.34 -4.31 -11.67
CA ASP A 351 12.79 -4.34 -13.03
C ASP A 351 11.61 -5.35 -13.10
N PRO A 352 10.39 -4.92 -13.47
CA PRO A 352 9.19 -5.77 -13.42
C PRO A 352 9.02 -6.69 -14.64
N GLN A 353 10.12 -7.05 -15.32
CA GLN A 353 10.16 -8.03 -16.41
C GLN A 353 11.27 -9.10 -16.19
N THR A 354 12.27 -8.78 -15.38
CA THR A 354 13.46 -9.61 -15.10
C THR A 354 13.73 -9.83 -13.60
N GLY A 355 13.18 -8.98 -12.73
CA GLY A 355 13.36 -9.01 -11.28
C GLY A 355 14.69 -8.44 -10.79
N LEU A 356 15.48 -7.79 -11.66
CA LEU A 356 16.81 -7.27 -11.30
C LEU A 356 16.69 -5.91 -10.59
N GLY A 357 17.31 -5.78 -9.41
CA GLY A 357 17.31 -4.56 -8.59
C GLY A 357 18.26 -3.46 -9.09
N SER A 358 19.10 -3.76 -10.08
CA SER A 358 19.99 -2.78 -10.73
C SER A 358 19.32 -2.09 -11.93
N SER A 359 18.03 -1.76 -11.83
CA SER A 359 17.30 -1.11 -12.90
C SER A 359 17.71 0.36 -13.06
N SER A 360 17.86 0.82 -14.30
CA SER A 360 18.00 2.27 -14.61
C SER A 360 16.65 2.98 -14.76
N ARG A 361 15.54 2.25 -14.58
CA ARG A 361 14.16 2.72 -14.77
C ARG A 361 13.30 2.32 -13.58
N MET A 362 12.39 3.19 -13.18
CA MET A 362 11.47 2.93 -12.08
C MET A 362 10.17 2.28 -12.61
N GLY A 363 9.73 1.24 -11.93
CA GLY A 363 8.50 0.49 -12.24
C GLY A 363 7.40 0.68 -11.18
N MET A 364 6.28 -0.01 -11.38
CA MET A 364 5.30 -0.33 -10.34
C MET A 364 4.84 0.88 -9.48
N HIS A 365 5.12 0.89 -8.17
CA HIS A 365 4.76 2.00 -7.27
C HIS A 365 5.48 3.31 -7.64
N ALA A 366 6.81 3.30 -7.67
CA ALA A 366 7.64 4.47 -8.00
C ALA A 366 7.27 5.09 -9.36
N ALA A 367 6.93 4.26 -10.35
CA ALA A 367 6.49 4.72 -11.67
C ALA A 367 5.28 5.66 -11.60
N LEU A 368 4.30 5.42 -10.72
CA LEU A 368 3.15 6.31 -10.61
C LEU A 368 3.49 7.62 -9.88
N HIS A 369 4.26 7.55 -8.80
CA HIS A 369 4.74 8.73 -8.06
C HIS A 369 5.46 9.71 -9.00
N VAL A 370 6.44 9.21 -9.77
CA VAL A 370 7.15 10.00 -10.80
C VAL A 370 6.21 10.41 -11.93
N TYR A 371 5.31 9.54 -12.42
CA TYR A 371 4.42 9.84 -13.56
C TYR A 371 3.58 11.11 -13.36
N MET A 372 3.16 11.37 -12.11
CA MET A 372 2.33 12.52 -11.74
C MET A 372 3.02 13.88 -11.91
N ASN A 373 4.37 13.93 -11.91
CA ASN A 373 5.19 15.14 -11.99
C ASN A 373 4.63 16.32 -11.17
N GLY A 374 4.88 16.29 -9.87
CA GLY A 374 4.38 17.29 -8.93
C GLY A 374 4.58 16.86 -7.49
N SER A 375 3.67 17.22 -6.59
CA SER A 375 3.76 16.90 -5.17
C SER A 375 3.86 15.39 -4.91
N MET A 376 3.22 14.55 -5.74
CA MET A 376 3.31 13.08 -5.70
C MET A 376 4.71 12.49 -5.97
N SER A 377 5.62 13.23 -6.61
CA SER A 377 6.91 12.67 -7.05
C SER A 377 7.89 12.61 -5.86
N SER A 378 8.16 13.77 -5.23
CA SER A 378 8.93 13.85 -3.98
C SER A 378 8.41 12.86 -2.95
N VAL A 379 9.28 11.95 -2.49
CA VAL A 379 8.94 10.94 -1.47
C VAL A 379 8.29 11.60 -0.27
N GLN A 380 8.98 12.56 0.36
CA GLN A 380 8.57 13.24 1.58
C GLN A 380 7.29 14.08 1.39
N GLY A 381 7.11 14.66 0.20
CA GLY A 381 5.96 15.49 -0.14
C GLY A 381 4.72 14.72 -0.59
N SER A 382 4.86 13.46 -1.03
CA SER A 382 3.85 12.76 -1.82
C SER A 382 2.48 12.60 -1.16
N ALA A 383 2.43 12.37 0.14
CA ALA A 383 1.18 12.23 0.91
C ALA A 383 0.28 13.48 0.86
N ASN A 384 0.78 14.65 0.47
CA ASN A 384 -0.03 15.86 0.27
C ASN A 384 -1.12 15.69 -0.80
N ASP A 385 -0.90 14.82 -1.79
CA ASP A 385 -1.85 14.59 -2.87
C ASP A 385 -2.85 13.48 -2.50
N PRO A 386 -4.18 13.70 -2.59
CA PRO A 386 -5.17 12.66 -2.31
C PRO A 386 -5.12 11.45 -3.26
N ILE A 387 -4.38 11.51 -4.37
CA ILE A 387 -4.07 10.33 -5.20
C ILE A 387 -3.21 9.32 -4.43
N PHE A 388 -2.36 9.75 -3.49
CA PHE A 388 -1.54 8.86 -2.67
C PHE A 388 -2.37 7.74 -2.04
N LEU A 389 -3.51 8.10 -1.44
CA LEU A 389 -4.43 7.17 -0.78
C LEU A 389 -4.93 6.07 -1.72
N LEU A 390 -5.30 6.44 -2.94
CA LEU A 390 -5.83 5.52 -3.96
C LEU A 390 -4.73 4.67 -4.59
N HIS A 391 -3.53 5.23 -4.74
CA HIS A 391 -2.35 4.52 -5.22
C HIS A 391 -1.90 3.46 -4.22
N HIS A 392 -1.62 3.85 -2.98
CA HIS A 392 -1.16 2.96 -1.93
C HIS A 392 -2.22 1.93 -1.55
N ALA A 393 -3.51 2.28 -1.58
CA ALA A 393 -4.57 1.28 -1.41
C ALA A 393 -4.58 0.22 -2.53
N PHE A 394 -4.05 0.50 -3.72
CA PHE A 394 -3.86 -0.51 -4.76
C PHE A 394 -2.56 -1.31 -4.58
N VAL A 395 -1.45 -0.67 -4.20
CA VAL A 395 -0.19 -1.36 -3.86
C VAL A 395 -0.42 -2.39 -2.73
N ASP A 396 -1.17 -1.99 -1.69
CA ASP A 396 -1.62 -2.86 -0.60
C ASP A 396 -2.49 -4.04 -1.07
N SER A 397 -3.21 -3.89 -2.20
CA SER A 397 -4.00 -4.97 -2.79
C SER A 397 -3.16 -5.97 -3.60
N ILE A 398 -2.08 -5.50 -4.26
CA ILE A 398 -1.09 -6.38 -4.90
C ILE A 398 -0.33 -7.17 -3.82
N TYR A 399 0.04 -6.51 -2.71
CA TYR A 399 0.61 -7.17 -1.54
C TYR A 399 -0.33 -8.22 -0.92
N GLU A 400 -1.62 -7.92 -0.79
CA GLU A 400 -2.61 -8.91 -0.34
C GLU A 400 -2.77 -10.09 -1.32
N GLU A 401 -2.70 -9.85 -2.63
CA GLU A 401 -2.73 -10.94 -3.61
C GLU A 401 -1.48 -11.82 -3.50
N TRP A 402 -0.30 -11.22 -3.33
CA TRP A 402 0.95 -11.95 -3.11
C TRP A 402 0.90 -12.84 -1.86
N LEU A 403 0.42 -12.30 -0.73
CA LEU A 403 0.21 -13.06 0.52
C LEU A 403 -0.72 -14.27 0.30
N ARG A 404 -1.79 -14.13 -0.48
CA ARG A 404 -2.73 -15.23 -0.82
C ARG A 404 -2.11 -16.27 -1.76
N ARG A 405 -1.30 -15.81 -2.70
CA ARG A 405 -0.68 -16.60 -3.76
C ARG A 405 0.41 -17.53 -3.20
N HIS A 406 1.35 -16.96 -2.44
CA HIS A 406 2.52 -17.69 -1.91
C HIS A 406 2.32 -18.25 -0.50
N ARG A 407 1.45 -17.65 0.32
CA ARG A 407 1.26 -18.01 1.76
C ARG A 407 2.60 -18.06 2.52
N PRO A 408 3.34 -16.94 2.55
CA PRO A 408 4.68 -16.91 3.12
C PRO A 408 4.68 -17.33 4.60
N SER A 409 5.78 -17.94 5.03
CA SER A 409 5.99 -18.14 6.46
C SER A 409 6.36 -16.82 7.13
N ALA A 410 6.03 -16.66 8.41
CA ALA A 410 6.45 -15.49 9.19
C ALA A 410 7.98 -15.33 9.30
N ALA A 411 8.78 -16.31 8.84
CA ALA A 411 10.25 -16.24 8.77
C ALA A 411 10.79 -15.63 7.46
N GLN A 412 9.96 -15.45 6.42
CA GLN A 412 10.38 -14.70 5.21
C GLN A 412 10.42 -13.19 5.42
N TYR A 413 9.84 -12.67 6.50
CA TYR A 413 10.09 -11.30 6.94
C TYR A 413 11.35 -11.26 7.83
N PRO A 414 12.37 -10.44 7.52
CA PRO A 414 13.71 -10.57 8.09
C PRO A 414 13.79 -10.20 9.58
N GLU A 415 14.53 -11.02 10.33
CA GLU A 415 14.69 -10.85 11.79
C GLU A 415 15.71 -9.77 12.17
N SER A 416 16.84 -9.73 11.46
CA SER A 416 17.97 -8.83 11.69
C SER A 416 18.71 -8.54 10.39
N ASN A 417 19.58 -7.52 10.39
CA ASN A 417 20.41 -7.05 9.27
C ASN A 417 19.64 -6.47 8.07
N ALA A 418 18.33 -6.23 8.17
CA ALA A 418 17.65 -5.32 7.25
C ALA A 418 18.03 -3.86 7.57
N PRO A 419 17.94 -2.91 6.62
CA PRO A 419 18.15 -1.49 6.88
C PRO A 419 17.38 -0.98 8.11
N ILE A 420 17.94 0.01 8.82
CA ILE A 420 17.43 0.48 10.12
C ILE A 420 15.94 0.85 10.05
N GLY A 421 15.14 0.25 10.92
CA GLY A 421 13.67 0.38 10.88
C GLY A 421 12.94 -0.81 10.27
N HIS A 422 13.60 -1.62 9.43
CA HIS A 422 12.92 -2.63 8.59
C HIS A 422 12.93 -4.05 9.19
N ASN A 423 13.69 -4.29 10.26
CA ASN A 423 13.73 -5.56 11.01
C ASN A 423 12.36 -5.96 11.62
N ARG A 424 12.06 -7.26 11.75
CA ARG A 424 10.72 -7.80 12.11
C ARG A 424 10.12 -7.26 13.41
N GLU A 425 10.96 -6.98 14.40
CA GLU A 425 10.56 -6.53 15.74
C GLU A 425 10.64 -5.02 15.91
N TYR A 426 11.12 -4.28 14.90
CA TYR A 426 11.22 -2.83 14.97
C TYR A 426 9.82 -2.21 15.05
N HIS A 427 9.65 -1.21 15.92
CA HIS A 427 8.40 -0.44 15.99
C HIS A 427 8.36 0.57 14.84
N MET A 428 7.37 0.48 13.97
CA MET A 428 7.22 1.38 12.83
C MET A 428 7.23 2.84 13.27
N VAL A 429 8.14 3.63 12.71
CA VAL A 429 8.25 5.07 12.95
C VAL A 429 7.12 5.79 12.21
N PRO A 430 6.53 6.90 12.72
CA PRO A 430 6.52 7.39 14.09
C PRO A 430 5.23 6.94 14.82
N PHE A 431 4.77 5.70 14.62
CA PHE A 431 3.47 5.27 15.16
C PHE A 431 3.47 5.21 16.69
N LEU A 432 2.43 5.82 17.28
CA LEU A 432 2.05 5.70 18.69
C LEU A 432 0.53 5.50 18.73
N PRO A 433 -0.01 4.37 19.23
CA PRO A 433 0.68 3.29 19.95
C PRO A 433 1.67 2.51 19.06
N LEU A 434 2.61 1.84 19.71
CA LEU A 434 3.67 1.11 19.03
C LEU A 434 3.14 -0.12 18.30
N ILE A 435 3.66 -0.32 17.09
CA ILE A 435 3.26 -1.36 16.14
C ILE A 435 4.53 -1.97 15.54
N ARG A 436 4.71 -3.29 15.57
CA ARG A 436 5.89 -3.95 14.96
C ARG A 436 5.63 -4.40 13.53
N ASN A 437 6.68 -4.37 12.70
CA ASN A 437 6.64 -4.81 11.29
C ASN A 437 5.97 -6.19 11.11
N ARG A 438 6.31 -7.17 11.96
CA ARG A 438 5.72 -8.53 11.92
C ARG A 438 4.20 -8.59 12.06
N GLU A 439 3.57 -7.61 12.73
CA GLU A 439 2.14 -7.66 13.08
C GLU A 439 1.24 -7.40 11.85
N TYR A 440 1.82 -6.84 10.79
CA TYR A 440 1.13 -6.49 9.54
C TYR A 440 1.68 -7.28 8.32
N PHE A 441 2.52 -8.27 8.59
CA PHE A 441 2.89 -9.35 7.65
C PHE A 441 1.87 -10.51 7.71
N ILE A 442 0.58 -10.16 7.62
CA ILE A 442 -0.59 -11.05 7.71
C ILE A 442 -1.66 -10.60 6.69
N SER A 443 -2.69 -11.41 6.43
CA SER A 443 -3.72 -11.05 5.44
C SER A 443 -4.55 -9.83 5.89
N SER A 444 -4.96 -9.00 4.93
CA SER A 444 -5.96 -7.94 5.12
C SER A 444 -7.22 -8.45 5.83
N LYS A 445 -7.59 -9.71 5.60
CA LYS A 445 -8.74 -10.36 6.25
C LYS A 445 -8.56 -10.49 7.75
N ASP A 446 -7.36 -10.78 8.22
CA ASP A 446 -7.02 -10.87 9.64
C ASP A 446 -7.02 -9.50 10.32
N LEU A 447 -6.79 -8.43 9.52
CA LEU A 447 -6.95 -7.01 9.86
C LEU A 447 -8.38 -6.47 9.61
N GLY A 448 -9.31 -7.32 9.16
CA GLY A 448 -10.72 -6.99 8.98
C GLY A 448 -11.07 -6.16 7.74
N TYR A 449 -10.29 -6.24 6.67
CA TYR A 449 -10.65 -5.65 5.38
C TYR A 449 -10.34 -6.56 4.18
N GLU A 450 -10.97 -6.25 3.04
CA GLU A 450 -10.91 -7.04 1.80
C GLU A 450 -10.99 -6.11 0.58
N TYR A 451 -10.48 -6.58 -0.55
CA TYR A 451 -10.49 -5.86 -1.82
C TYR A 451 -11.56 -6.40 -2.78
N SER A 452 -12.35 -5.50 -3.38
CA SER A 452 -13.53 -5.89 -4.16
C SER A 452 -13.25 -6.78 -5.37
N TYR A 453 -12.03 -6.74 -5.93
CA TYR A 453 -11.62 -7.64 -7.03
C TYR A 453 -10.99 -8.96 -6.54
N LEU A 454 -10.49 -9.01 -5.29
CA LEU A 454 -9.97 -10.23 -4.65
C LEU A 454 -11.06 -11.06 -3.94
N LEU A 455 -12.32 -10.59 -3.99
CA LEU A 455 -13.52 -11.37 -3.67
C LEU A 455 -13.67 -12.50 -4.70
N GLY A 456 -13.13 -13.68 -4.40
CA GLY A 456 -13.32 -14.88 -5.22
C GLY A 456 -14.81 -15.16 -5.50
N ALA A 457 -15.11 -15.71 -6.68
CA ALA A 457 -16.46 -15.87 -7.22
C ALA A 457 -17.48 -16.55 -6.27
N SER A 458 -17.01 -17.32 -5.29
CA SER A 458 -17.80 -17.90 -4.21
C SER A 458 -18.51 -16.86 -3.33
N LYS A 459 -17.91 -15.69 -3.04
CA LYS A 459 -18.59 -14.63 -2.24
C LYS A 459 -19.70 -13.94 -3.03
N LEU A 460 -19.61 -13.81 -4.36
CA LEU A 460 -20.72 -13.27 -5.17
C LEU A 460 -21.93 -14.21 -5.25
N CYS A 461 -21.75 -15.52 -5.09
CA CYS A 461 -22.83 -16.51 -5.21
C CYS A 461 -23.82 -16.52 -4.03
N PHE A 462 -23.55 -15.81 -2.93
CA PHE A 462 -24.49 -15.71 -1.79
C PHE A 462 -25.49 -14.55 -1.91
N GLY A 463 -25.33 -13.66 -2.91
CA GLY A 463 -26.20 -12.51 -3.15
C GLY A 463 -27.51 -12.80 -3.90
N GLY A 464 -27.89 -14.07 -4.08
CA GLY A 464 -29.11 -14.47 -4.78
C GLY A 464 -29.13 -15.96 -5.12
N ALA A 465 -30.31 -16.53 -5.37
CA ALA A 465 -30.50 -17.97 -5.56
C ALA A 465 -30.06 -18.46 -6.97
N PHE A 466 -28.77 -18.36 -7.27
CA PHE A 466 -28.15 -18.83 -8.51
C PHE A 466 -26.81 -19.51 -8.23
N ILE A 467 -26.74 -20.83 -8.45
CA ILE A 467 -25.49 -21.58 -8.35
C ILE A 467 -24.74 -21.44 -9.68
N PHE A 468 -23.62 -20.74 -9.67
CA PHE A 468 -22.68 -20.68 -10.79
C PHE A 468 -21.59 -21.73 -10.59
N PHE A 469 -21.38 -22.58 -11.60
CA PHE A 469 -20.19 -23.42 -11.69
C PHE A 469 -19.12 -22.68 -12.48
N VAL A 470 -17.87 -22.75 -12.00
CA VAL A 470 -16.71 -22.18 -12.69
C VAL A 470 -15.99 -23.27 -13.46
N ASP A 471 -15.93 -23.12 -14.77
CA ASP A 471 -14.89 -23.70 -15.63
C ASP A 471 -14.51 -22.64 -16.68
N MET A 472 -13.27 -22.71 -17.17
CA MET A 472 -12.36 -21.58 -17.47
C MET A 472 -12.78 -20.52 -18.50
N ASN A 473 -13.99 -20.54 -19.08
CA ASN A 473 -14.41 -19.57 -20.12
C ASN A 473 -15.89 -19.14 -20.14
N TYR A 474 -16.81 -19.67 -19.32
CA TYR A 474 -18.24 -19.31 -19.43
C TYR A 474 -19.02 -19.28 -18.12
N CYS A 475 -19.76 -18.18 -17.89
CA CYS A 475 -20.79 -18.11 -16.85
C CYS A 475 -22.13 -18.69 -17.33
N PHE A 476 -22.70 -19.62 -16.57
CA PHE A 476 -24.04 -20.20 -16.83
C PHE A 476 -25.01 -19.84 -15.71
N VAL A 477 -26.15 -19.21 -16.05
CA VAL A 477 -27.21 -18.93 -15.08
C VAL A 477 -28.06 -20.18 -14.89
N LEU A 478 -28.00 -20.78 -13.70
CA LEU A 478 -28.76 -21.97 -13.33
C LEU A 478 -30.02 -21.56 -12.55
N ARG A 479 -31.17 -21.49 -13.25
CA ARG A 479 -32.48 -21.23 -12.61
C ARG A 479 -33.06 -22.53 -12.05
N ILE A 480 -33.38 -22.52 -10.76
CA ILE A 480 -34.14 -23.57 -10.09
C ILE A 480 -35.54 -23.02 -9.76
N LYS A 481 -36.59 -23.59 -10.35
CA LYS A 481 -37.98 -23.38 -9.88
C LYS A 481 -38.42 -24.60 -9.08
N LYS A 482 -38.72 -24.38 -7.80
CA LYS A 482 -39.32 -25.38 -6.90
C LYS A 482 -40.84 -25.22 -6.92
N THR A 483 -41.55 -26.20 -7.46
CA THR A 483 -43.00 -26.35 -7.33
C THR A 483 -43.32 -27.65 -6.58
N PRO A 484 -44.56 -27.90 -6.12
CA PRO A 484 -44.84 -29.01 -5.20
C PRO A 484 -44.61 -30.44 -5.74
N LYS A 485 -44.21 -30.63 -7.01
CA LYS A 485 -44.07 -31.95 -7.64
C LYS A 485 -42.84 -32.14 -8.54
N GLU A 486 -42.03 -31.12 -8.81
CA GLU A 486 -40.89 -31.24 -9.75
C GLU A 486 -39.77 -30.22 -9.49
N LEU A 487 -38.56 -30.54 -9.99
CA LEU A 487 -37.37 -29.68 -9.93
C LEU A 487 -36.96 -29.28 -11.35
N LEU A 488 -37.33 -28.07 -11.78
CA LEU A 488 -36.90 -27.53 -13.08
C LEU A 488 -35.48 -26.96 -12.98
N VAL A 489 -34.60 -27.42 -13.86
CA VAL A 489 -33.26 -26.89 -14.10
C VAL A 489 -33.17 -26.44 -15.56
N SER A 490 -32.79 -25.18 -15.80
CA SER A 490 -32.62 -24.63 -17.15
C SER A 490 -31.28 -23.91 -17.28
N PHE A 491 -30.54 -24.21 -18.34
CA PHE A 491 -29.30 -23.53 -18.72
C PHE A 491 -29.58 -22.56 -19.88
N SER A 492 -29.01 -21.36 -19.84
CA SER A 492 -29.08 -20.38 -20.93
C SER A 492 -27.76 -19.64 -21.08
N ARG A 493 -27.20 -19.60 -22.30
CA ARG A 493 -26.19 -18.60 -22.66
C ARG A 493 -26.85 -17.23 -22.80
N PRO A 494 -26.16 -16.12 -22.47
CA PRO A 494 -26.65 -14.78 -22.77
C PRO A 494 -26.46 -14.47 -24.27
N GLU A 495 -27.55 -14.42 -25.02
CA GLU A 495 -27.56 -13.81 -26.36
C GLU A 495 -28.15 -12.39 -26.31
N ALA A 496 -27.67 -11.52 -27.18
CA ALA A 496 -28.04 -10.11 -27.21
C ALA A 496 -29.44 -9.90 -27.82
N GLY A 497 -30.43 -9.67 -26.95
CA GLY A 497 -31.61 -8.87 -27.23
C GLY A 497 -32.59 -9.35 -28.32
N ARG A 498 -33.59 -10.14 -27.92
CA ARG A 498 -34.98 -10.05 -28.44
C ARG A 498 -35.99 -10.73 -27.52
N ILE A 499 -37.24 -10.27 -27.57
CA ILE A 499 -38.38 -10.83 -26.83
C ILE A 499 -38.99 -11.97 -27.67
N PRO A 500 -39.19 -13.18 -27.12
CA PRO A 500 -39.96 -14.24 -27.76
C PRO A 500 -41.41 -14.27 -27.24
N THR A 501 -42.38 -14.26 -28.16
CA THR A 501 -43.80 -14.55 -27.87
C THR A 501 -44.12 -16.03 -28.07
N SER A 502 -45.15 -16.52 -27.34
CA SER A 502 -45.89 -17.78 -27.56
C SER A 502 -45.15 -19.13 -27.54
N LEU A 503 -45.51 -19.98 -26.57
CA LEU A 503 -45.50 -21.45 -26.67
C LEU A 503 -46.70 -21.91 -27.53
N PRO A 504 -46.67 -23.10 -28.18
CA PRO A 504 -47.22 -24.30 -27.53
C PRO A 504 -46.64 -25.68 -27.95
N GLY A 505 -46.77 -26.67 -27.04
CA GLY A 505 -47.19 -28.05 -27.41
C GLY A 505 -46.15 -29.19 -27.42
N GLY A 506 -46.61 -30.39 -27.03
CA GLY A 506 -46.05 -31.69 -27.44
C GLY A 506 -45.07 -32.38 -26.48
N ALA A 507 -45.50 -33.47 -25.83
CA ALA A 507 -44.69 -34.26 -24.89
C ALA A 507 -44.02 -35.49 -25.55
N ALA A 508 -42.83 -35.89 -25.08
CA ALA A 508 -42.37 -37.29 -25.01
C ALA A 508 -41.05 -37.47 -24.22
N GLY A 509 -40.98 -38.52 -23.38
CA GLY A 509 -39.73 -39.26 -23.07
C GLY A 509 -38.75 -38.72 -22.02
N CYS A 510 -38.60 -39.45 -20.90
CA CYS A 510 -37.53 -39.25 -19.90
C CYS A 510 -36.65 -40.51 -19.77
N VAL A 511 -35.32 -40.41 -19.89
CA VAL A 511 -34.37 -41.46 -19.43
C VAL A 511 -33.07 -40.84 -18.88
N ALA A 512 -32.76 -41.18 -17.62
CA ALA A 512 -31.48 -41.21 -16.89
C ALA A 512 -30.28 -40.28 -17.23
N LEU A 513 -29.77 -39.60 -16.20
CA LEU A 513 -28.51 -38.84 -16.20
C LEU A 513 -27.43 -39.54 -15.34
N VAL A 514 -26.71 -40.52 -15.91
CA VAL A 514 -25.57 -41.21 -15.23
C VAL A 514 -24.35 -41.43 -16.17
N ALA A 515 -24.52 -41.33 -17.49
CA ALA A 515 -23.49 -41.76 -18.46
C ALA A 515 -22.37 -40.73 -18.76
N ALA A 516 -22.45 -39.50 -18.27
CA ALA A 516 -21.65 -38.38 -18.77
C ALA A 516 -20.27 -38.16 -18.09
N CYS A 517 -19.95 -38.85 -16.98
CA CYS A 517 -18.70 -38.66 -16.24
C CYS A 517 -17.60 -39.70 -16.56
N ARG A 518 -17.65 -40.33 -17.74
CA ARG A 518 -16.67 -41.35 -18.18
C ARG A 518 -16.12 -41.15 -19.60
N ALA A 519 -16.30 -39.95 -20.17
CA ALA A 519 -15.95 -39.64 -21.56
C ALA A 519 -15.07 -38.37 -21.75
N LEU A 520 -14.51 -37.81 -20.67
CA LEU A 520 -13.57 -36.67 -20.72
C LEU A 520 -12.18 -36.97 -20.10
N TRP A 521 -11.98 -38.18 -19.57
CA TRP A 521 -10.65 -38.77 -19.41
C TRP A 521 -10.61 -40.07 -20.21
N GLY A 522 -9.64 -40.15 -21.11
CA GLY A 522 -9.48 -41.23 -22.08
C GLY A 522 -8.10 -41.08 -22.71
N ASP A 523 -7.07 -41.44 -21.93
CA ASP A 523 -5.69 -41.31 -22.35
C ASP A 523 -5.31 -42.44 -23.33
N TYR A 524 -4.45 -42.11 -24.31
CA TYR A 524 -3.88 -42.98 -25.34
C TYR A 524 -4.80 -43.73 -26.35
N ASN A 525 -4.38 -43.55 -27.62
CA ASN A 525 -4.32 -44.51 -28.73
C ASN A 525 -5.47 -44.68 -29.76
N THR A 526 -5.02 -44.75 -31.02
CA THR A 526 -5.67 -45.19 -32.28
C THR A 526 -6.90 -44.46 -32.84
N GLY A 527 -6.90 -44.25 -34.19
CA GLY A 527 -8.14 -44.32 -34.98
C GLY A 527 -8.69 -43.05 -35.67
N ARG A 528 -8.01 -42.57 -36.73
CA ARG A 528 -8.54 -41.80 -37.89
C ARG A 528 -9.86 -41.00 -37.70
N SER A 529 -9.76 -39.67 -37.69
CA SER A 529 -10.89 -38.76 -37.87
C SER A 529 -11.39 -38.66 -39.33
N ARG A 530 -12.69 -38.37 -39.50
CA ARG A 530 -13.27 -37.78 -40.72
C ARG A 530 -14.44 -36.85 -40.37
N CYS A 531 -14.34 -35.59 -40.77
CA CYS A 531 -15.43 -34.61 -40.83
C CYS A 531 -15.53 -34.07 -42.28
N LEU A 532 -16.56 -33.28 -42.58
CA LEU A 532 -16.73 -32.28 -43.67
C LEU A 532 -18.24 -32.14 -44.00
N PRO A 533 -18.72 -31.05 -44.65
CA PRO A 533 -18.19 -29.69 -44.71
C PRO A 533 -19.28 -28.59 -44.47
N ASN A 534 -18.85 -27.34 -44.22
CA ASN A 534 -19.24 -26.19 -45.06
C ASN A 534 -18.61 -24.87 -44.57
N CYS A 535 -17.64 -24.32 -45.32
CA CYS A 535 -17.33 -22.89 -45.35
C CYS A 535 -16.52 -22.53 -46.62
N LYS A 536 -16.32 -21.24 -46.89
CA LYS A 536 -15.82 -20.65 -48.16
C LYS A 536 -14.92 -19.45 -47.85
N THR A 537 -13.93 -18.99 -48.63
CA THR A 537 -13.20 -19.39 -49.88
C THR A 537 -12.02 -18.39 -50.01
N PRO A 538 -11.00 -18.53 -50.92
CA PRO A 538 -10.73 -19.55 -51.95
C PRO A 538 -9.32 -20.18 -51.83
N ILE A 539 -8.78 -20.80 -52.89
CA ILE A 539 -7.52 -21.57 -52.92
C ILE A 539 -6.57 -21.12 -54.05
N PRO A 540 -5.27 -20.88 -53.80
CA PRO A 540 -4.19 -20.99 -54.79
C PRO A 540 -3.75 -22.46 -54.93
N ARG A 541 -3.63 -22.97 -56.17
CA ARG A 541 -3.42 -24.39 -56.45
C ARG A 541 -1.95 -24.85 -56.32
N VAL A 542 -1.74 -26.02 -55.71
CA VAL A 542 -0.62 -26.93 -56.01
C VAL A 542 -1.20 -28.35 -56.18
N ALA A 543 -0.57 -29.18 -57.03
CA ALA A 543 -1.15 -30.43 -57.53
C ALA A 543 -1.03 -31.64 -56.57
N LEU A 544 -1.83 -32.67 -56.84
CA LEU A 544 -1.90 -33.93 -56.08
C LEU A 544 -0.89 -34.99 -56.55
N ALA A 545 -0.61 -35.93 -55.64
CA ALA A 545 0.51 -36.86 -55.68
C ALA A 545 0.43 -38.01 -56.71
N ALA A 546 1.61 -38.47 -57.11
CA ALA A 546 2.02 -39.87 -57.20
C ALA A 546 3.48 -39.95 -56.69
N GLY A 547 4.00 -41.03 -56.12
CA GLY A 547 3.47 -42.37 -55.89
C GLY A 547 4.56 -43.41 -56.18
N GLY A 548 5.05 -44.12 -55.16
CA GLY A 548 6.07 -45.17 -55.31
C GLY A 548 6.94 -45.39 -54.07
N GLU A 549 7.25 -46.65 -53.76
CA GLU A 549 8.18 -47.06 -52.70
C GLU A 549 9.59 -47.25 -53.25
N VAL A 550 10.64 -46.83 -52.53
CA VAL A 550 12.01 -47.33 -52.70
C VAL A 550 12.70 -47.42 -51.32
N GLU A 551 13.58 -48.41 -51.20
CA GLU A 551 14.25 -48.84 -49.96
C GLU A 551 15.62 -48.16 -49.72
N LYS A 552 16.16 -48.35 -48.49
CA LYS A 552 17.60 -48.47 -48.13
C LYS A 552 18.51 -47.23 -47.88
N ARG A 553 19.37 -47.44 -46.85
CA ARG A 553 20.75 -46.93 -46.58
C ARG A 553 21.00 -45.57 -45.90
N ILE A 554 21.11 -45.66 -44.57
CA ILE A 554 22.32 -45.35 -43.77
C ILE A 554 23.50 -44.66 -44.51
N ARG A 555 23.85 -43.42 -44.10
CA ARG A 555 25.15 -43.08 -43.46
C ARG A 555 25.23 -41.62 -43.00
N SER A 556 25.80 -41.42 -41.81
CA SER A 556 26.35 -40.14 -41.36
C SER A 556 27.80 -39.96 -41.87
N PRO A 557 28.30 -38.72 -41.86
CA PRO A 557 29.61 -38.46 -41.27
C PRO A 557 29.60 -37.20 -40.37
N GLY A 558 30.20 -37.31 -39.18
CA GLY A 558 30.63 -36.14 -38.40
C GLY A 558 32.10 -35.81 -38.67
N LYS A 559 32.58 -34.67 -38.15
CA LYS A 559 34.02 -34.39 -37.97
C LYS A 559 34.25 -33.41 -36.81
N THR A 560 35.47 -33.43 -36.27
CA THR A 560 35.84 -32.87 -34.96
C THR A 560 37.04 -31.92 -35.02
N ALA A 561 37.04 -30.89 -34.18
CA ALA A 561 38.23 -30.22 -33.63
C ALA A 561 37.80 -29.58 -32.29
N THR A 562 38.31 -29.95 -31.11
CA THR A 562 39.65 -29.75 -30.52
C THR A 562 40.05 -28.27 -30.39
N TYR A 563 39.91 -27.64 -29.22
CA TYR A 563 40.78 -27.68 -28.01
C TYR A 563 41.86 -26.58 -28.01
N GLN A 564 41.76 -25.62 -27.07
CA GLN A 564 42.87 -25.28 -26.16
C GLN A 564 42.43 -24.40 -24.99
N GLU A 565 43.26 -24.41 -23.93
CA GLU A 565 43.05 -23.79 -22.62
C GLU A 565 44.38 -23.15 -22.19
N GLN A 566 44.37 -21.91 -21.67
CA GLN A 566 45.53 -21.35 -20.95
C GLN A 566 45.14 -20.50 -19.75
N ARG A 567 45.92 -20.63 -18.67
CA ARG A 567 45.87 -19.86 -17.41
C ARG A 567 47.21 -19.17 -17.19
N ARG A 568 47.24 -17.96 -16.60
CA ARG A 568 47.94 -17.62 -15.33
C ARG A 568 48.32 -16.13 -15.15
N ARG A 569 48.01 -15.59 -13.95
CA ARG A 569 48.75 -14.57 -13.15
C ARG A 569 48.96 -13.17 -13.75
N GLY A 570 48.95 -12.07 -12.97
CA GLY A 570 48.56 -11.89 -11.56
C GLY A 570 49.19 -10.65 -10.87
N ASN A 571 48.57 -10.23 -9.76
CA ASN A 571 49.03 -9.28 -8.73
C ASN A 571 49.06 -7.74 -8.96
N GLN A 572 48.84 -7.06 -7.82
CA GLN A 572 49.14 -5.67 -7.41
C GLN A 572 48.19 -4.51 -7.81
N ALA A 573 47.73 -3.82 -6.75
CA ALA A 573 47.29 -2.42 -6.74
C ALA A 573 48.49 -1.52 -6.32
N PRO A 574 48.38 -0.18 -6.40
CA PRO A 574 47.84 0.56 -5.26
C PRO A 574 47.00 1.83 -5.60
N GLU A 575 46.42 2.39 -4.53
CA GLU A 575 46.08 3.82 -4.31
C GLU A 575 44.92 4.52 -5.08
N LEU A 576 44.33 5.45 -4.33
CA LEU A 576 43.22 6.38 -4.62
C LEU A 576 43.82 7.79 -4.95
N PRO A 577 43.07 8.82 -5.40
CA PRO A 577 41.64 9.04 -5.14
C PRO A 577 40.76 9.68 -6.24
N ASN A 578 39.48 9.85 -5.87
CA ASN A 578 38.50 10.86 -6.31
C ASN A 578 37.66 10.68 -7.60
N ASP A 579 36.48 11.32 -7.50
CA ASP A 579 35.58 11.83 -8.54
C ASP A 579 34.94 10.84 -9.52
N ASN A 580 33.89 10.15 -9.06
CA ASN A 580 32.50 10.51 -9.43
C ASN A 580 31.49 9.65 -8.64
N MET A 581 30.68 10.29 -7.78
CA MET A 581 29.46 9.65 -7.26
C MET A 581 28.38 9.68 -8.33
N ASN A 582 27.74 8.53 -8.56
CA ASN A 582 26.54 8.46 -9.40
C ASN A 582 25.39 9.14 -8.65
N THR A 583 25.03 10.37 -9.05
CA THR A 583 23.69 10.90 -8.81
C THR A 583 22.72 10.11 -9.68
N GLN A 584 22.16 9.02 -9.14
CA GLN A 584 20.89 8.51 -9.67
C GLN A 584 19.84 9.60 -9.45
N PRO A 585 18.88 9.79 -10.38
CA PRO A 585 17.84 10.80 -10.21
C PRO A 585 16.96 10.45 -9.01
N ASP A 586 16.69 11.46 -8.18
CA ASP A 586 15.77 11.39 -7.06
C ASP A 586 14.32 11.12 -7.52
N LEU A 587 13.48 10.67 -6.58
CA LEU A 587 12.07 10.31 -6.79
C LEU A 587 11.14 11.54 -6.84
#